data_AF-A0A0Q4GVV5-F1
#
_entry.id   AF-A0A0Q4GVV5-F1
#
_cell.length_a   1.000
_cell.length_b   1.000
_cell.length_c   1.000
_cell.angle_alpha   90.00
_cell.angle_beta   90.00
_cell.angle_gamma   90.00
#
_symmetry.space_group_name_H-M   'P 1'
#
loop_
_entity.id
_entity.type
_entity.pdbx_description
1 polymer ?
#
loop_
_entity_poly.entity_id
_entity_poly.type
_entity_poly.pdbx_seq_one_letter_code
_entity_poly.pdbx_strand_id
1 'polypeptide(L)'
;MKTLKTLMMVALTILSLQGCKKDDDENYTMDNQSFVTQASSSNSFEIQAGAIATQKGQNAAVKHYGEHMTTDHTAVGNEMKSLAAAKGWNVPNALQPKEQANLDKLNSIDPSLFDSEFMKIMVASHQDAIALFSNAAGDMGVYDADLRAFAAAKLPSLQTHLQEAVNLQAQIK
;
A
#
# COMPACT_ATOMS: atom_id res chain seq x y z
N MET A 1 44.26 75.52 -10.15
CA MET A 1 42.79 75.45 -9.96
C MET A 1 42.32 74.03 -10.29
N LYS A 2 41.71 73.36 -9.29
CA LYS A 2 40.73 72.24 -9.38
C LYS A 2 41.19 70.94 -10.08
N THR A 3 40.99 69.71 -9.59
CA THR A 3 40.44 69.12 -8.35
C THR A 3 40.82 67.62 -8.35
N LEU A 4 41.04 67.09 -7.15
CA LEU A 4 41.22 65.69 -6.76
C LEU A 4 39.96 64.84 -7.06
N LYS A 5 40.13 63.54 -7.38
CA LYS A 5 39.29 62.42 -6.88
C LYS A 5 39.86 61.05 -7.28
N THR A 6 40.28 60.29 -6.27
CA THR A 6 40.64 58.88 -6.30
C THR A 6 39.38 58.02 -6.39
N LEU A 7 39.38 56.92 -7.17
CA LEU A 7 38.51 55.77 -6.87
C LEU A 7 39.12 54.45 -7.37
N MET A 8 39.17 53.51 -6.43
CA MET A 8 39.78 52.19 -6.45
C MET A 8 38.78 51.19 -7.09
N MET A 9 39.18 50.47 -8.14
CA MET A 9 38.39 49.36 -8.70
C MET A 9 38.80 48.05 -8.01
N VAL A 10 37.86 47.46 -7.28
CA VAL A 10 37.96 46.13 -6.69
C VAL A 10 37.50 45.11 -7.73
N ALA A 11 38.37 44.14 -8.05
CA ALA A 11 38.01 42.94 -8.78
C ALA A 11 37.42 41.91 -7.80
N LEU A 12 36.22 41.42 -8.08
CA LEU A 12 35.61 40.31 -7.34
C LEU A 12 35.04 39.30 -8.34
N THR A 13 35.81 38.24 -8.61
CA THR A 13 35.37 37.05 -9.34
C THR A 13 34.52 36.19 -8.41
N ILE A 14 33.22 36.11 -8.67
CA ILE A 14 32.31 35.20 -7.96
C ILE A 14 32.29 33.87 -8.72
N LEU A 15 32.87 32.84 -8.12
CA LEU A 15 32.77 31.45 -8.58
C LEU A 15 31.49 30.85 -8.00
N SER A 16 30.40 30.83 -8.78
CA SER A 16 29.15 30.19 -8.35
C SER A 16 29.20 28.69 -8.60
N LEU A 17 29.58 27.92 -7.58
CA LEU A 17 29.27 26.48 -7.49
C LEU A 17 27.78 26.36 -7.11
N GLN A 18 26.91 26.17 -8.10
CA GLN A 18 25.55 25.71 -7.84
C GLN A 18 25.60 24.18 -7.78
N GLY A 19 25.58 23.65 -6.56
CA GLY A 19 25.39 22.24 -6.30
C GLY A 19 24.06 21.74 -6.86
N CYS A 20 24.03 20.47 -7.27
CA CYS A 20 22.83 19.78 -7.71
C CYS A 20 21.72 19.94 -6.65
N LYS A 21 20.63 20.63 -6.99
CA LYS A 21 19.37 20.56 -6.23
C LYS A 21 18.87 19.12 -6.29
N LYS A 22 18.66 18.53 -5.12
CA LYS A 22 18.11 17.19 -4.96
C LYS A 22 16.96 17.30 -3.94
N ASP A 23 16.03 18.23 -4.18
CA ASP A 23 15.12 18.75 -3.15
C ASP A 23 13.65 18.77 -3.61
N ASP A 24 13.20 17.72 -4.31
CA ASP A 24 11.79 17.60 -4.74
C ASP A 24 11.03 16.46 -4.00
N ASP A 25 11.73 15.67 -3.17
CA ASP A 25 11.17 14.48 -2.49
C ASP A 25 10.82 14.75 -1.01
N GLU A 26 11.16 15.92 -0.46
CA GLU A 26 11.05 16.22 0.98
C GLU A 26 9.62 16.44 1.51
N ASN A 27 8.61 16.42 0.62
CA ASN A 27 7.23 16.76 0.99
C ASN A 27 6.24 15.60 0.85
N TYR A 28 6.71 14.40 0.44
CA TYR A 28 5.87 13.21 0.33
C TYR A 28 5.89 12.41 1.63
N THR A 29 4.71 11.93 2.05
CA THR A 29 4.50 11.21 3.31
C THR A 29 4.85 9.73 3.19
N MET A 30 5.07 9.23 1.97
CA MET A 30 5.32 7.82 1.70
C MET A 30 6.31 7.60 0.55
N ASP A 31 7.34 6.80 0.80
CA ASP A 31 8.24 6.32 -0.24
C ASP A 31 7.54 5.31 -1.18
N ASN A 32 7.84 5.39 -2.48
CA ASN A 32 7.25 4.53 -3.51
C ASN A 32 7.50 3.04 -3.24
N GLN A 33 8.74 2.68 -2.91
CA GLN A 33 9.11 1.28 -2.65
C GLN A 33 8.45 0.76 -1.37
N SER A 34 8.29 1.61 -0.36
CA SER A 34 7.54 1.31 0.85
C SER A 34 6.07 1.00 0.56
N PHE A 35 5.40 1.81 -0.26
CA PHE A 35 4.02 1.56 -0.68
C PHE A 35 3.90 0.24 -1.44
N VAL A 36 4.73 0.02 -2.47
CA VAL A 36 4.72 -1.22 -3.27
C VAL A 36 4.92 -2.44 -2.38
N THR A 37 5.84 -2.36 -1.42
CA THR A 37 6.13 -3.46 -0.48
C THR A 37 4.94 -3.78 0.42
N GLN A 38 4.36 -2.77 1.08
CA GLN A 38 3.24 -2.95 2.00
C GLN A 38 1.98 -3.40 1.27
N ALA A 39 1.63 -2.73 0.16
CA ALA A 39 0.44 -3.07 -0.63
C ALA A 39 0.54 -4.47 -1.23
N SER A 40 1.71 -4.88 -1.75
CA SER A 40 1.90 -6.22 -2.32
C SER A 40 1.85 -7.32 -1.26
N SER A 41 2.36 -7.04 -0.05
CA SER A 41 2.25 -7.96 1.08
C SER A 41 0.79 -8.14 1.52
N SER A 42 0.07 -7.03 1.75
CA SER A 42 -1.36 -7.05 2.10
C SER A 42 -2.18 -7.81 1.06
N ASN A 43 -1.95 -7.55 -0.23
CA ASN A 43 -2.64 -8.23 -1.32
C ASN A 43 -2.32 -9.73 -1.36
N SER A 44 -1.05 -10.11 -1.22
CA SER A 44 -0.64 -11.52 -1.21
C SER A 44 -1.18 -12.28 0.01
N PHE A 45 -1.33 -11.58 1.13
CA PHE A 45 -2.01 -12.08 2.31
C PHE A 45 -3.47 -12.36 2.03
N GLU A 46 -4.22 -11.41 1.49
CA GLU A 46 -5.67 -11.55 1.23
C GLU A 46 -5.98 -12.64 0.20
N ILE A 47 -5.11 -12.83 -0.82
CA ILE A 47 -5.20 -13.98 -1.74
C ILE A 47 -5.08 -15.31 -0.99
N GLN A 48 -4.05 -15.45 -0.15
CA GLN A 48 -3.81 -16.70 0.58
C GLN A 48 -4.86 -16.95 1.65
N ALA A 49 -5.26 -15.92 2.39
CA ALA A 49 -6.32 -15.99 3.39
C ALA A 49 -7.66 -16.36 2.75
N GLY A 50 -7.97 -15.78 1.58
CA GLY A 50 -9.16 -16.13 0.79
C GLY A 50 -9.17 -17.61 0.39
N ALA A 51 -8.05 -18.12 -0.14
CA ALA A 51 -7.92 -19.53 -0.49
C ALA A 51 -8.08 -20.46 0.73
N ILE A 52 -7.53 -20.07 1.89
CA ILE A 52 -7.72 -20.80 3.16
C ILE A 52 -9.20 -20.78 3.55
N ALA A 53 -9.91 -19.66 3.42
CA ALA A 53 -11.32 -19.55 3.76
C ALA A 53 -12.23 -20.40 2.85
N THR A 54 -11.95 -20.47 1.55
CA THR A 54 -12.65 -21.37 0.63
C THR A 54 -12.55 -22.82 1.11
N GLN A 55 -11.35 -23.25 1.53
CA GLN A 55 -11.10 -24.62 1.98
C GLN A 55 -11.65 -24.90 3.39
N LYS A 56 -11.32 -24.06 4.37
CA LYS A 56 -11.54 -24.30 5.80
C LYS A 56 -12.80 -23.66 6.37
N GLY A 57 -13.41 -22.70 5.67
CA GLY A 57 -14.63 -22.03 6.10
C GLY A 57 -15.77 -23.03 6.36
N GLN A 58 -16.60 -22.77 7.38
CA GLN A 58 -17.73 -23.63 7.74
C GLN A 58 -19.04 -23.05 7.19
N ASN A 59 -19.16 -21.72 7.15
CA ASN A 59 -20.26 -20.97 6.60
C ASN A 59 -20.09 -20.76 5.07
N ALA A 60 -21.14 -21.03 4.30
CA ALA A 60 -21.13 -20.87 2.85
C ALA A 60 -20.81 -19.42 2.40
N ALA A 61 -21.27 -18.42 3.14
CA ALA A 61 -20.98 -17.02 2.85
C ALA A 61 -19.51 -16.68 3.11
N VAL A 62 -18.84 -17.32 4.08
CA VAL A 62 -17.39 -17.16 4.32
C VAL A 62 -16.58 -17.79 3.20
N LYS A 63 -16.97 -18.98 2.73
CA LYS A 63 -16.33 -19.61 1.57
C LYS A 63 -16.43 -18.74 0.32
N HIS A 64 -17.63 -18.25 0.03
CA HIS A 64 -17.89 -17.35 -1.09
C HIS A 64 -17.12 -16.02 -0.94
N TYR A 65 -17.01 -15.50 0.28
CA TYR A 65 -16.18 -14.34 0.55
C TYR A 65 -14.71 -14.61 0.19
N GLY A 66 -14.13 -15.72 0.64
CA GLY A 66 -12.77 -16.11 0.31
C GLY A 66 -12.51 -16.32 -1.19
N GLU A 67 -13.49 -16.87 -1.93
CA GLU A 67 -13.38 -17.11 -3.38
C GLU A 67 -13.23 -15.80 -4.17
N HIS A 68 -14.09 -14.82 -3.92
CA HIS A 68 -14.01 -13.55 -4.65
C HIS A 68 -12.84 -12.67 -4.15
N MET A 69 -12.48 -12.73 -2.85
CA MET A 69 -11.21 -12.11 -2.38
C MET A 69 -10.01 -12.64 -3.17
N THR A 70 -9.92 -13.96 -3.35
CA THR A 70 -8.84 -14.57 -4.12
C THR A 70 -8.82 -14.05 -5.56
N THR A 71 -10.00 -13.93 -6.18
CA THR A 71 -10.14 -13.51 -7.58
C THR A 71 -9.78 -12.04 -7.77
N ASP A 72 -10.41 -11.15 -7.01
CA ASP A 72 -10.26 -9.70 -7.13
C ASP A 72 -8.82 -9.28 -6.79
N HIS A 73 -8.27 -9.79 -5.69
CA HIS A 73 -6.91 -9.45 -5.28
C HIS A 73 -5.84 -10.07 -6.19
N THR A 74 -6.11 -11.20 -6.86
CA THR A 74 -5.20 -11.71 -7.89
C THR A 74 -5.09 -10.75 -9.07
N ALA A 75 -6.22 -10.17 -9.51
CA ALA A 75 -6.21 -9.16 -10.56
C ALA A 75 -5.41 -7.91 -10.14
N VAL A 76 -5.67 -7.38 -8.94
CA VAL A 76 -4.95 -6.22 -8.38
C VAL A 76 -3.45 -6.49 -8.24
N GLY A 77 -3.07 -7.69 -7.79
CA GLY A 77 -1.67 -8.10 -7.67
C GLY A 77 -0.94 -8.14 -9.03
N ASN A 78 -1.62 -8.57 -10.09
CA ASN A 78 -1.06 -8.56 -11.45
C ASN A 78 -0.91 -7.15 -12.01
N GLU A 79 -1.85 -6.26 -11.73
CA GLU A 79 -1.73 -4.84 -12.07
C GLU A 79 -0.53 -4.18 -11.35
N MET A 80 -0.39 -4.40 -10.04
CA MET A 80 0.73 -3.89 -9.26
C MET A 80 2.08 -4.40 -9.79
N LYS A 81 2.19 -5.70 -10.09
CA LYS A 81 3.41 -6.28 -10.70
C LYS A 81 3.76 -5.63 -12.03
N SER A 82 2.76 -5.37 -12.87
CA SER A 82 2.97 -4.74 -14.18
C SER A 82 3.47 -3.29 -14.02
N LEU A 83 2.85 -2.54 -13.12
CA LEU A 83 3.24 -1.16 -12.81
C LEU A 83 4.66 -1.10 -12.21
N ALA A 84 4.96 -1.97 -11.24
CA ALA A 84 6.27 -2.05 -10.61
C ALA A 84 7.38 -2.43 -11.60
N ALA A 85 7.12 -3.40 -12.49
CA ALA A 85 8.09 -3.79 -13.52
C ALA A 85 8.39 -2.64 -14.49
N ALA A 86 7.38 -1.86 -14.90
CA ALA A 86 7.57 -0.71 -15.79
C ALA A 86 8.40 0.42 -15.17
N LYS A 87 8.44 0.49 -13.83
CA LYS A 87 9.05 1.59 -13.07
C LYS A 87 10.31 1.18 -12.32
N GLY A 88 10.63 -0.11 -12.30
CA GLY A 88 11.82 -0.66 -11.64
C GLY A 88 11.69 -0.85 -10.12
N TRP A 89 10.47 -0.88 -9.58
CA TRP A 89 10.26 -1.21 -8.16
C TRP A 89 10.29 -2.71 -7.94
N ASN A 90 10.80 -3.12 -6.78
CA ASN A 90 10.79 -4.51 -6.38
C ASN A 90 9.43 -4.88 -5.77
N VAL A 91 8.85 -6.01 -6.17
CA VAL A 91 7.69 -6.61 -5.51
C VAL A 91 8.18 -7.80 -4.70
N PRO A 92 8.31 -7.69 -3.36
CA PRO A 92 8.83 -8.78 -2.55
C PRO A 92 7.90 -9.99 -2.58
N ASN A 93 8.47 -11.18 -2.64
CA ASN A 93 7.71 -12.43 -2.51
C ASN A 93 7.33 -12.74 -1.05
N ALA A 94 8.09 -12.21 -0.10
CA ALA A 94 7.88 -12.47 1.32
C ALA A 94 6.77 -11.56 1.87
N LEU A 95 5.92 -12.14 2.73
CA LEU A 95 4.97 -11.39 3.51
C LEU A 95 5.67 -10.59 4.61
N GLN A 96 5.08 -9.46 4.96
CA GLN A 96 5.41 -8.73 6.16
C GLN A 96 5.00 -9.56 7.40
N PRO A 97 5.66 -9.35 8.56
CA PRO A 97 5.50 -10.23 9.72
C PRO A 97 4.07 -10.37 10.25
N LYS A 98 3.28 -9.29 10.17
CA LYS A 98 1.89 -9.28 10.63
C LYS A 98 1.01 -10.18 9.75
N GLU A 99 1.16 -10.06 8.45
CA GLU A 99 0.46 -10.84 7.42
C GLU A 99 0.80 -12.33 7.56
N GLN A 100 2.08 -12.66 7.75
CA GLN A 100 2.51 -14.04 7.99
C GLN A 100 1.89 -14.61 9.27
N ALA A 101 1.93 -13.85 10.38
CA ALA A 101 1.34 -14.29 11.64
C ALA A 101 -0.18 -14.53 11.52
N ASN A 102 -0.89 -13.71 10.74
CA ASN A 102 -2.31 -13.91 10.47
C ASN A 102 -2.56 -15.19 9.66
N LEU A 103 -1.75 -15.50 8.63
CA LEU A 103 -1.87 -16.77 7.90
C LEU A 103 -1.58 -17.97 8.79
N ASP A 104 -0.54 -17.91 9.61
CA ASP A 104 -0.19 -18.99 10.53
C ASP A 104 -1.36 -19.26 11.48
N LYS A 105 -1.97 -18.20 12.03
CA LYS A 105 -3.16 -18.29 12.87
C LYS A 105 -4.34 -18.95 12.16
N LEU A 106 -4.67 -18.52 10.93
CA LEU A 106 -5.77 -19.11 10.14
C LEU A 106 -5.52 -20.59 9.82
N ASN A 107 -4.27 -20.97 9.60
CA ASN A 107 -3.90 -22.36 9.35
C ASN A 107 -4.01 -23.24 10.60
N SER A 108 -3.66 -22.72 11.78
CA SER A 108 -3.63 -23.51 13.02
C SER A 108 -4.89 -23.44 13.87
N ILE A 109 -5.78 -22.48 13.63
CA ILE A 109 -6.97 -22.29 14.48
C ILE A 109 -7.92 -23.48 14.42
N ASP A 110 -8.60 -23.73 15.55
CA ASP A 110 -9.70 -24.69 15.63
C ASP A 110 -10.76 -24.40 14.55
N PRO A 111 -11.20 -25.41 13.79
CA PRO A 111 -12.21 -25.21 12.74
C PRO A 111 -13.51 -24.53 13.21
N SER A 112 -13.92 -24.74 14.47
CA SER A 112 -15.13 -24.12 15.05
C SER A 112 -14.99 -22.61 15.28
N LEU A 113 -13.76 -22.10 15.38
CA LEU A 113 -13.47 -20.67 15.56
C LEU A 113 -13.04 -19.99 14.26
N PHE A 114 -12.86 -20.76 13.19
CA PHE A 114 -12.24 -20.30 11.95
C PHE A 114 -12.99 -19.12 11.32
N ASP A 115 -14.30 -19.25 11.09
CA ASP A 115 -15.08 -18.22 10.39
C ASP A 115 -15.07 -16.87 11.13
N SER A 116 -15.24 -16.89 12.45
CA SER A 116 -15.24 -15.68 13.29
C SER A 116 -13.88 -14.99 13.28
N GLU A 117 -12.79 -15.76 13.44
CA GLU A 117 -11.44 -15.19 13.40
C GLU A 117 -11.07 -14.69 12.00
N PHE A 118 -11.42 -15.43 10.94
CA PHE A 118 -11.19 -15.02 9.57
C PHE A 118 -11.86 -13.68 9.27
N MET A 119 -13.15 -13.53 9.58
CA MET A 119 -13.83 -12.26 9.33
C MET A 119 -13.25 -11.11 10.15
N LYS A 120 -12.85 -11.35 11.40
CA LYS A 120 -12.16 -10.35 12.21
C LYS A 120 -10.85 -9.88 11.57
N ILE A 121 -10.06 -10.82 11.06
CA ILE A 121 -8.80 -10.51 10.39
C ILE A 121 -9.06 -9.74 9.08
N MET A 122 -10.05 -10.13 8.28
CA MET A 122 -10.38 -9.44 7.02
C MET A 122 -10.86 -8.00 7.24
N VAL A 123 -11.68 -7.76 8.27
CA VAL A 123 -12.07 -6.39 8.65
C VAL A 123 -10.85 -5.54 8.99
N ALA A 124 -9.94 -6.04 9.82
CA ALA A 124 -8.72 -5.32 10.19
C ALA A 124 -7.80 -5.08 8.98
N SER A 125 -7.59 -6.12 8.15
CA SER A 125 -6.77 -6.05 6.94
C SER A 125 -7.26 -4.98 5.98
N HIS A 126 -8.56 -4.95 5.67
CA HIS A 126 -9.10 -3.95 4.78
C HIS A 126 -9.10 -2.54 5.38
N GLN A 127 -9.28 -2.38 6.70
CA GLN A 127 -9.14 -1.07 7.35
C GLN A 127 -7.71 -0.53 7.20
N ASP A 128 -6.71 -1.38 7.42
CA ASP A 128 -5.30 -1.02 7.25
C ASP A 128 -4.96 -0.73 5.78
N ALA A 129 -5.48 -1.54 4.86
CA ALA A 129 -5.32 -1.31 3.42
C ALA A 129 -5.96 0.00 2.97
N ILE A 130 -7.18 0.33 3.42
CA ILE A 130 -7.82 1.62 3.11
C ILE A 130 -6.99 2.78 3.65
N ALA A 131 -6.44 2.67 4.87
CA ALA A 131 -5.57 3.71 5.43
C ALA A 131 -4.29 3.89 4.60
N LEU A 132 -3.62 2.78 4.23
CA LEU A 132 -2.44 2.77 3.39
C LEU A 132 -2.70 3.41 2.02
N PHE A 133 -3.78 2.98 1.34
CA PHE A 133 -4.14 3.46 0.01
C PHE A 133 -4.63 4.91 0.03
N SER A 134 -5.33 5.34 1.09
CA SER A 134 -5.76 6.72 1.24
C SER A 134 -4.57 7.66 1.44
N ASN A 135 -3.59 7.26 2.25
CA ASN A 135 -2.36 8.03 2.42
C ASN A 135 -1.59 8.10 1.09
N ALA A 136 -1.39 6.96 0.43
CA ALA A 136 -0.69 6.91 -0.85
C ALA A 136 -1.36 7.77 -1.93
N ALA A 137 -2.70 7.75 -2.02
CA ALA A 137 -3.46 8.50 -3.01
C ALA A 137 -3.50 10.02 -2.77
N GLY A 138 -3.16 10.49 -1.57
CA GLY A 138 -3.19 11.92 -1.23
C GLY A 138 -2.21 12.74 -2.07
N ASP A 139 -2.46 14.05 -2.18
CA ASP A 139 -1.60 14.99 -2.93
C ASP A 139 -0.13 14.91 -2.48
N MET A 140 0.07 14.67 -1.19
CA MET A 140 1.37 14.52 -0.54
C MET A 140 1.70 13.05 -0.22
N GLY A 141 1.00 12.09 -0.83
CA GLY A 141 1.12 10.67 -0.55
C GLY A 141 2.42 10.05 -1.08
N VAL A 142 2.30 9.11 -2.02
CA VAL A 142 3.48 8.58 -2.73
C VAL A 142 3.96 9.55 -3.82
N TYR A 143 5.27 9.59 -4.09
CA TYR A 143 5.87 10.51 -5.07
C TYR A 143 5.39 10.22 -6.51
N ASP A 144 5.36 8.96 -6.91
CA ASP A 144 5.04 8.58 -8.29
C ASP A 144 3.54 8.76 -8.58
N ALA A 145 3.23 9.51 -9.63
CA ALA A 145 1.87 9.85 -9.99
C ALA A 145 1.02 8.63 -10.41
N ASP A 146 1.63 7.62 -11.01
CA ASP A 146 0.91 6.40 -11.43
C ASP A 146 0.60 5.52 -10.21
N LEU A 147 1.50 5.46 -9.21
CA LEU A 147 1.19 4.81 -7.93
C LEU A 147 0.09 5.55 -7.15
N ARG A 148 0.08 6.89 -7.14
CA ARG A 148 -1.02 7.66 -6.54
C ARG A 148 -2.36 7.35 -7.22
N ALA A 149 -2.36 7.36 -8.55
CA ALA A 149 -3.56 7.04 -9.34
C ALA A 149 -4.02 5.59 -9.12
N PHE A 150 -3.10 4.64 -9.08
CA PHE A 150 -3.38 3.25 -8.74
C PHE A 150 -4.02 3.14 -7.36
N ALA A 151 -3.43 3.79 -6.34
CA ALA A 151 -3.96 3.76 -4.98
C ALA A 151 -5.38 4.34 -4.91
N ALA A 152 -5.61 5.50 -5.53
CA ALA A 152 -6.92 6.15 -5.58
C ALA A 152 -7.98 5.25 -6.25
N ALA A 153 -7.62 4.57 -7.35
CA ALA A 153 -8.53 3.73 -8.10
C ALA A 153 -8.99 2.47 -7.36
N LYS A 154 -8.23 1.99 -6.35
CA LYS A 154 -8.58 0.80 -5.57
C LYS A 154 -9.37 1.08 -4.30
N LEU A 155 -9.45 2.34 -3.87
CA LEU A 155 -10.21 2.71 -2.67
C LEU A 155 -11.68 2.27 -2.69
N PRO A 156 -12.44 2.44 -3.81
CA PRO A 156 -13.84 2.01 -3.83
C PRO A 156 -14.01 0.50 -3.60
N SER A 157 -13.19 -0.34 -4.25
CA SER A 157 -13.28 -1.80 -4.07
C SER A 157 -12.88 -2.23 -2.66
N LEU A 158 -11.82 -1.63 -2.10
CA LEU A 158 -11.42 -1.90 -0.70
C LEU A 158 -12.54 -1.55 0.29
N GLN A 159 -13.25 -0.44 0.07
CA GLN A 159 -14.40 -0.04 0.89
C GLN A 159 -15.57 -1.01 0.76
N THR A 160 -15.85 -1.49 -0.46
CA THR A 160 -16.86 -2.53 -0.69
C THR A 160 -16.51 -3.82 0.03
N HIS A 161 -15.27 -4.33 -0.11
CA HIS A 161 -14.82 -5.55 0.55
C HIS A 161 -14.84 -5.43 2.08
N LEU A 162 -14.48 -4.26 2.63
CA LEU A 162 -14.61 -3.99 4.07
C LEU A 162 -16.08 -4.05 4.52
N GLN A 163 -16.98 -3.41 3.77
CA GLN A 163 -18.40 -3.38 4.13
C GLN A 163 -19.01 -4.79 4.13
N GLU A 164 -18.65 -5.61 3.15
CA GLU A 164 -19.03 -7.02 3.09
C GLU A 164 -18.46 -7.80 4.28
N ALA A 165 -17.19 -7.57 4.62
CA ALA A 165 -16.54 -8.22 5.76
C ALA A 165 -17.24 -7.91 7.08
N VAL A 166 -17.57 -6.63 7.32
CA VAL A 166 -18.29 -6.18 8.52
C VAL A 166 -19.70 -6.79 8.57
N ASN A 167 -20.42 -6.79 7.45
CA ASN A 167 -21.77 -7.34 7.38
C ASN A 167 -21.79 -8.84 7.67
N LEU A 168 -20.82 -9.57 7.12
CA LEU A 168 -20.71 -11.01 7.32
C LEU A 168 -20.22 -11.34 8.74
N GLN A 169 -19.26 -10.57 9.27
CA GLN A 169 -18.82 -10.68 10.66
C GLN A 169 -20.00 -10.55 11.64
N ALA A 170 -20.91 -9.61 11.42
CA ALA A 170 -22.09 -9.41 12.27
C ALA A 170 -23.09 -10.59 12.24
N GLN A 171 -23.02 -11.44 11.21
CA GLN A 171 -23.89 -12.61 11.04
C GLN A 171 -23.27 -13.90 11.60
N ILE A 172 -21.96 -13.92 11.82
CA ILE A 172 -21.21 -15.06 12.35
C ILE A 172 -21.07 -14.88 13.86
N LYS A 173 -21.56 -15.85 14.62
CA LYS A 173 -21.48 -15.88 16.08
C LYS A 173 -20.23 -16.58 16.55
#